data_AF-A0AAV7Z130-F1
#
_entry.id   AF-A0AAV7Z130-F1
#
_cell.length_a   1.000
_cell.length_b   1.000
_cell.length_c   1.000
_cell.angle_alpha   90.00
_cell.angle_beta   90.00
_cell.angle_gamma   90.00
#
_symmetry.space_group_name_H-M   'P 1'
#
loop_
_entity.id
_entity.type
_entity.pdbx_description
1 polymer ?
#
loop_
_entity_poly.entity_id
_entity_poly.type
_entity_poly.pdbx_seq_one_letter_code
_entity_poly.pdbx_strand_id
1 'polypeptide(L)'
;MQSQIENLFKNFNSKSKNHNNNKKNQDNIKNQDNTKNQNNTKNQINNKNQKEEEEEEERKENNKNNVETEKGRENVEKLNQKQKQQKEEEEKESEEEILKVIIKSLCFKSNEFIEKINIQIHGDIGGFWGSIENNFALNKLILLCLSNLPIIDLYWEIISHHFLDISIHKDLEIRKFGIKKYIFIFEKSLSNNYINSQNQLKFFQSIQKIYENKQKNINNKEIILNEIYLLLQNFGQKILFGWEIILKILKHTLKCEKNQLLIPLSVKSVEIICTDFLINLSFDLIINLIGTILSFVQQIDLINISLATIELLLSIIDFIAKHYIGKQNKTKNDNNKIKSNNIGSNNNNNNHNNNNNNNNNNNNNNNNNNNNNNNNNNNNNNNNNEIHNKSLILKENKELKNKNIWLTIFFKFFNFGN
;
A
#
# COMPACT_ATOMS: atom_id res chain seq x y z
N MET A 1 23.56 -27.68 11.21
CA MET A 1 22.94 -26.93 10.10
C MET A 1 22.51 -27.87 8.96
N GLN A 2 23.37 -28.73 8.40
CA GLN A 2 22.96 -29.78 7.44
C GLN A 2 21.87 -30.73 7.99
N SER A 3 21.97 -31.18 9.25
CA SER A 3 20.94 -32.06 9.84
C SER A 3 19.58 -31.38 10.07
N GLN A 4 19.54 -30.05 10.23
CA GLN A 4 18.30 -29.30 10.36
C GLN A 4 17.60 -29.15 9.00
N ILE A 5 18.37 -29.02 7.92
CA ILE A 5 17.86 -28.99 6.55
C ILE A 5 17.35 -30.38 6.13
N GLU A 6 18.08 -31.45 6.46
CA GLU A 6 17.63 -32.83 6.15
C GLU A 6 16.35 -33.23 6.90
N ASN A 7 16.17 -32.76 8.14
CA ASN A 7 14.95 -33.04 8.91
C ASN A 7 13.72 -32.32 8.34
N LEU A 8 13.89 -31.12 7.74
CA LEU A 8 12.80 -30.41 7.07
C LEU A 8 12.38 -31.11 5.76
N PHE A 9 13.33 -31.64 4.98
CA PHE A 9 13.01 -32.38 3.75
C PHE A 9 12.33 -33.74 4.01
N LYS A 10 12.66 -34.42 5.11
CA LYS A 10 12.01 -35.70 5.48
C LYS A 10 10.54 -35.54 5.85
N ASN A 11 10.16 -34.41 6.46
CA ASN A 11 8.76 -34.11 6.80
C ASN A 11 7.89 -33.78 5.58
N PHE A 12 8.50 -33.34 4.47
CA PHE A 12 7.79 -33.02 3.24
C PHE A 12 7.30 -34.28 2.49
N ASN A 13 8.09 -35.37 2.51
CA ASN A 13 7.76 -36.60 1.77
C ASN A 13 6.75 -37.52 2.46
N SER A 14 6.49 -37.37 3.76
CA SER A 14 5.55 -38.22 4.50
C SER A 14 4.09 -37.80 4.34
N LYS A 15 3.82 -36.53 3.98
CA LYS A 15 2.45 -35.99 3.83
C LYS A 15 1.80 -36.24 2.46
N SER A 16 2.52 -36.74 1.46
CA SER A 16 2.01 -36.92 0.08
C SER A 16 1.32 -38.27 -0.21
N LYS A 17 1.29 -39.23 0.74
CA LYS A 17 0.85 -40.62 0.46
C LYS A 17 -0.61 -40.97 0.80
N ASN A 18 -1.43 -40.04 1.27
CA ASN A 18 -2.83 -40.34 1.65
C ASN A 18 -3.86 -39.64 0.75
N HIS A 19 -3.99 -40.09 -0.49
CA HIS A 19 -5.21 -39.86 -1.28
C HIS A 19 -5.31 -40.87 -2.43
N ASN A 20 -5.93 -42.03 -2.17
CA ASN A 20 -6.62 -42.84 -3.17
C ASN A 20 -7.42 -43.93 -2.45
N ASN A 21 -8.74 -43.76 -2.40
CA ASN A 21 -9.74 -44.84 -2.44
C ASN A 21 -11.13 -44.25 -2.18
N ASN A 22 -11.97 -44.22 -3.22
CA ASN A 22 -13.35 -44.72 -3.19
C ASN A 22 -14.17 -44.17 -4.37
N LYS A 23 -14.44 -45.03 -5.35
CA LYS A 23 -15.66 -44.97 -6.18
C LYS A 23 -15.89 -46.34 -6.81
N LYS A 24 -16.85 -47.09 -6.26
CA LYS A 24 -17.52 -48.22 -6.92
C LYS A 24 -18.93 -48.39 -6.37
N ASN A 25 -19.81 -48.77 -7.30
CA ASN A 25 -21.16 -49.33 -7.16
C ASN A 25 -22.33 -48.33 -7.12
N GLN A 26 -23.13 -48.35 -8.18
CA GLN A 26 -24.45 -49.00 -8.16
C GLN A 26 -25.01 -49.14 -9.59
N ASP A 27 -25.42 -50.37 -9.93
CA ASP A 27 -26.25 -50.72 -11.07
C ASP A 27 -27.36 -51.67 -10.59
N ASN A 28 -28.55 -51.49 -11.17
CA ASN A 28 -29.67 -52.43 -11.39
C ASN A 28 -30.56 -52.92 -10.23
N ILE A 29 -31.88 -52.79 -10.41
CA ILE A 29 -32.88 -53.90 -10.46
C ILE A 29 -34.19 -53.41 -11.15
N LYS A 30 -34.87 -54.38 -11.77
CA LYS A 30 -35.89 -54.33 -12.84
C LYS A 30 -37.36 -54.26 -12.37
N ASN A 31 -38.21 -53.89 -13.34
CA ASN A 31 -39.64 -54.17 -13.55
C ASN A 31 -40.19 -55.52 -13.03
N GLN A 32 -41.47 -55.56 -12.59
CA GLN A 32 -42.57 -56.25 -13.31
C GLN A 32 -43.97 -56.18 -12.62
N ASP A 33 -44.96 -55.94 -13.47
CA ASP A 33 -46.30 -56.56 -13.60
C ASP A 33 -47.56 -56.15 -12.81
N ASN A 34 -48.61 -56.05 -13.64
CA ASN A 34 -50.02 -55.74 -13.42
C ASN A 34 -50.85 -56.96 -12.95
N THR A 35 -51.94 -56.76 -12.20
CA THR A 35 -53.35 -56.79 -12.70
C THR A 35 -54.41 -56.89 -11.58
N LYS A 36 -55.50 -56.11 -11.76
CA LYS A 36 -56.94 -56.31 -11.38
C LYS A 36 -57.28 -56.62 -9.90
N ASN A 37 -58.31 -56.05 -9.27
CA ASN A 37 -59.71 -56.03 -9.69
C ASN A 37 -60.56 -55.10 -8.79
N GLN A 38 -61.72 -54.70 -9.30
CA GLN A 38 -62.71 -53.79 -8.71
C GLN A 38 -63.44 -54.37 -7.48
N ASN A 39 -63.77 -53.52 -6.48
CA ASN A 39 -65.11 -53.39 -5.85
C ASN A 39 -65.10 -52.43 -4.63
N ASN A 40 -66.25 -51.83 -4.36
CA ASN A 40 -66.69 -51.12 -3.13
C ASN A 40 -66.48 -49.60 -3.02
N THR A 41 -67.28 -48.87 -3.80
CA THR A 41 -67.71 -47.50 -3.55
C THR A 41 -68.83 -47.46 -2.49
N LYS A 42 -68.47 -47.18 -1.23
CA LYS A 42 -69.26 -46.41 -0.22
C LYS A 42 -68.66 -46.38 1.20
N ASN A 43 -67.52 -47.05 1.43
CA ASN A 43 -66.64 -46.82 2.61
C ASN A 43 -65.41 -45.93 2.28
N GLN A 44 -65.37 -45.31 1.10
CA GLN A 44 -64.20 -44.64 0.54
C GLN A 44 -64.06 -43.15 0.90
N ILE A 45 -64.92 -42.58 1.76
CA ILE A 45 -64.82 -41.16 2.15
C ILE A 45 -64.20 -41.01 3.55
N ASN A 46 -64.52 -41.89 4.51
CA ASN A 46 -63.87 -41.85 5.83
C ASN A 46 -62.46 -42.46 5.85
N ASN A 47 -62.22 -43.54 5.09
CA ASN A 47 -60.86 -44.11 4.97
C ASN A 47 -59.94 -43.27 4.09
N LYS A 48 -60.47 -42.37 3.24
CA LYS A 48 -59.64 -41.51 2.39
C LYS A 48 -59.11 -40.32 3.18
N ASN A 49 -59.92 -39.76 4.10
CA ASN A 49 -59.48 -38.68 4.97
C ASN A 49 -58.44 -39.14 6.01
N GLN A 50 -58.59 -40.34 6.59
CA GLN A 50 -57.56 -40.89 7.49
C GLN A 50 -56.26 -41.23 6.76
N LYS A 51 -56.34 -41.72 5.53
CA LYS A 51 -55.15 -42.02 4.71
C LYS A 51 -54.46 -40.76 4.20
N GLU A 52 -55.22 -39.71 3.91
CA GLU A 52 -54.68 -38.40 3.54
C GLU A 52 -54.00 -37.72 4.75
N GLU A 53 -54.53 -37.88 5.98
CA GLU A 53 -53.87 -37.39 7.20
C GLU A 53 -52.58 -38.18 7.52
N GLU A 54 -52.59 -39.51 7.42
CA GLU A 54 -51.38 -40.34 7.60
C GLU A 54 -50.32 -40.03 6.53
N GLU A 55 -50.72 -39.87 5.26
CA GLU A 55 -49.80 -39.46 4.19
C GLU A 55 -49.26 -38.04 4.38
N GLU A 56 -50.03 -37.14 4.98
CA GLU A 56 -49.59 -35.76 5.27
C GLU A 56 -48.62 -35.71 6.46
N GLU A 57 -48.84 -36.50 7.50
CA GLU A 57 -47.88 -36.66 8.61
C GLU A 57 -46.57 -37.32 8.13
N GLU A 58 -46.65 -38.37 7.32
CA GLU A 58 -45.48 -39.04 6.76
C GLU A 58 -44.69 -38.11 5.81
N ARG A 59 -45.37 -37.22 5.06
CA ARG A 59 -44.72 -36.16 4.28
C ARG A 59 -44.05 -35.10 5.15
N LYS A 60 -44.66 -34.70 6.27
CA LYS A 60 -44.08 -33.73 7.21
C LYS A 60 -42.85 -34.30 7.90
N GLU A 61 -42.89 -35.57 8.30
CA GLU A 61 -41.75 -36.25 8.93
C GLU A 61 -40.60 -36.50 7.94
N ASN A 62 -40.91 -36.93 6.71
CA ASN A 62 -39.90 -37.06 5.65
C ASN A 62 -39.27 -35.71 5.27
N ASN A 63 -40.05 -34.63 5.21
CA ASN A 63 -39.49 -33.29 4.98
C ASN A 63 -38.60 -32.82 6.14
N LYS A 64 -38.97 -33.11 7.39
CA LYS A 64 -38.14 -32.78 8.56
C LYS A 64 -36.81 -33.54 8.53
N ASN A 65 -36.83 -34.83 8.21
CA ASN A 65 -35.63 -35.67 8.08
C ASN A 65 -34.73 -35.21 6.91
N ASN A 66 -35.31 -34.78 5.79
CA ASN A 66 -34.56 -34.21 4.67
C ASN A 66 -33.89 -32.87 5.03
N VAL A 67 -34.58 -32.00 5.77
CA VAL A 67 -34.01 -30.71 6.22
C VAL A 67 -32.89 -30.93 7.24
N GLU A 68 -33.01 -31.91 8.14
CA GLU A 68 -31.94 -32.25 9.09
C GLU A 68 -30.72 -32.88 8.39
N THR A 69 -30.93 -33.71 7.37
CA THR A 69 -29.83 -34.28 6.58
C THR A 69 -29.14 -33.25 5.68
N GLU A 70 -29.87 -32.30 5.09
CA GLU A 70 -29.27 -31.18 4.35
C GLU A 70 -28.45 -30.26 5.27
N LYS A 71 -28.97 -29.90 6.45
CA LYS A 71 -28.20 -29.13 7.46
C LYS A 71 -26.95 -29.90 7.91
N GLY A 72 -27.03 -31.21 8.05
CA GLY A 72 -25.88 -32.07 8.35
C GLY A 72 -24.81 -32.01 7.25
N ARG A 73 -25.22 -32.11 5.98
CA ARG A 73 -24.31 -32.01 4.82
C ARG A 73 -23.65 -30.64 4.72
N GLU A 74 -24.42 -29.56 4.88
CA GLU A 74 -23.90 -28.20 4.81
C GLU A 74 -22.88 -27.92 5.93
N ASN A 75 -23.09 -28.47 7.14
CA ASN A 75 -22.15 -28.37 8.24
C ASN A 75 -20.84 -29.14 7.99
N VAL A 76 -20.92 -30.33 7.37
CA VAL A 76 -19.74 -31.12 7.00
C VAL A 76 -18.94 -30.42 5.89
N GLU A 77 -19.60 -29.85 4.89
CA GLU A 77 -18.93 -29.06 3.84
C GLU A 77 -18.23 -27.83 4.40
N LYS A 78 -18.88 -27.07 5.30
CA LYS A 78 -18.26 -25.93 5.98
C LYS A 78 -17.05 -26.36 6.83
N LEU A 79 -17.11 -27.51 7.50
CA LEU A 79 -15.99 -28.03 8.29
C LEU A 79 -14.80 -28.43 7.39
N ASN A 80 -15.07 -29.11 6.28
CA ASN A 80 -14.04 -29.50 5.31
C ASN A 80 -13.38 -28.29 4.64
N GLN A 81 -14.17 -27.25 4.33
CA GLN A 81 -13.64 -25.99 3.80
C GLN A 81 -12.72 -25.29 4.81
N LYS A 82 -13.11 -25.23 6.09
CA LYS A 82 -12.27 -24.67 7.16
C LYS A 82 -10.96 -25.45 7.34
N GLN A 83 -11.01 -26.78 7.35
CA GLN A 83 -9.81 -27.61 7.47
C GLN A 83 -8.86 -27.42 6.28
N LYS A 84 -9.40 -27.27 5.07
CA LYS A 84 -8.60 -27.01 3.88
C LYS A 84 -7.91 -25.63 3.95
N GLN A 85 -8.64 -24.60 4.37
CA GLN A 85 -8.09 -23.25 4.56
C GLN A 85 -6.97 -23.23 5.62
N GLN A 86 -7.17 -23.89 6.77
CA GLN A 86 -6.14 -23.99 7.80
C GLN A 86 -4.87 -24.67 7.29
N LYS A 87 -5.01 -25.75 6.52
CA LYS A 87 -3.85 -26.45 5.95
C LYS A 87 -3.07 -25.59 4.95
N GLU A 88 -3.78 -24.81 4.13
CA GLU A 88 -3.16 -23.88 3.16
C GLU A 88 -2.44 -22.72 3.89
N GLU A 89 -2.99 -22.23 5.00
CA GLU A 89 -2.35 -21.21 5.84
C GLU A 89 -1.08 -21.74 6.52
N GLU A 90 -1.11 -22.95 7.09
CA GLU A 90 0.06 -23.59 7.70
C GLU A 90 1.19 -23.84 6.69
N GLU A 91 0.85 -24.26 5.47
CA GLU A 91 1.83 -24.49 4.40
C GLU A 91 2.50 -23.17 3.99
N LYS A 92 1.71 -22.10 3.84
CA LYS A 92 2.23 -20.77 3.52
C LYS A 92 3.12 -20.21 4.63
N GLU A 93 2.75 -20.35 5.89
CA GLU A 93 3.58 -19.91 7.03
C GLU A 93 4.92 -20.66 7.06
N SER A 94 4.90 -21.96 6.76
CA SER A 94 6.13 -22.76 6.64
C SER A 94 7.04 -22.28 5.50
N GLU A 95 6.48 -21.91 4.35
CA GLU A 95 7.25 -21.37 3.22
C GLU A 95 7.90 -20.02 3.56
N GLU A 96 7.16 -19.14 4.24
CA GLU A 96 7.66 -17.83 4.68
C GLU A 96 8.83 -17.96 5.67
N GLU A 97 8.78 -18.92 6.60
CA GLU A 97 9.88 -19.19 7.52
C GLU A 97 11.12 -19.77 6.82
N ILE A 98 10.92 -20.68 5.86
CA ILE A 98 12.02 -21.20 5.04
C ILE A 98 12.70 -20.05 4.28
N LEU A 99 11.93 -19.14 3.70
CA LEU A 99 12.45 -17.99 2.99
C LEU A 99 13.29 -17.08 3.90
N LYS A 100 12.81 -16.80 5.13
CA LYS A 100 13.58 -16.02 6.12
C LYS A 100 14.92 -16.67 6.46
N VAL A 101 14.95 -18.00 6.62
CA VAL A 101 16.19 -18.75 6.90
C VAL A 101 17.16 -18.68 5.72
N ILE A 102 16.66 -18.80 4.49
CA ILE A 102 17.48 -18.67 3.27
C ILE A 102 18.07 -17.25 3.18
N ILE A 103 17.25 -16.21 3.39
CA ILE A 103 17.70 -14.82 3.36
C ILE A 103 18.80 -14.59 4.39
N LYS A 104 18.60 -15.00 5.65
CA LYS A 104 19.62 -14.88 6.70
C LYS A 104 20.93 -15.60 6.34
N SER A 105 20.82 -16.79 5.74
CA SER A 105 21.98 -17.57 5.29
C SER A 105 22.75 -16.87 4.17
N LEU A 106 22.03 -16.24 3.23
CA LEU A 106 22.63 -15.46 2.15
C LEU A 106 23.27 -14.18 2.67
N CYS A 107 22.65 -13.46 3.61
CA CYS A 107 23.26 -12.31 4.28
C CYS A 107 24.58 -12.72 4.97
N PHE A 108 24.56 -13.80 5.75
CA PHE A 108 25.76 -14.32 6.42
C PHE A 108 26.87 -14.66 5.42
N LYS A 109 26.56 -15.37 4.33
CA LYS A 109 27.54 -15.72 3.30
C LYS A 109 28.04 -14.51 2.51
N SER A 110 27.18 -13.52 2.29
CA SER A 110 27.55 -12.25 1.67
C SER A 110 28.58 -11.51 2.54
N ASN A 111 28.37 -11.45 3.85
CA ASN A 111 29.31 -10.84 4.79
C ASN A 111 30.65 -11.59 4.83
N GLU A 112 30.63 -12.93 4.89
CA GLU A 112 31.86 -13.75 4.85
C GLU A 112 32.70 -13.47 3.59
N PHE A 113 32.04 -13.27 2.43
CA PHE A 113 32.74 -12.92 1.19
C PHE A 113 33.31 -11.49 1.22
N ILE A 114 32.53 -10.53 1.71
CA ILE A 114 32.95 -9.11 1.83
C ILE A 114 34.17 -8.99 2.76
N GLU A 115 34.19 -9.73 3.86
CA GLU A 115 35.34 -9.81 4.77
C GLU A 115 36.58 -10.41 4.10
N LYS A 116 36.42 -11.37 3.17
CA LYS A 116 37.55 -11.95 2.43
C LYS A 116 38.13 -11.01 1.37
N ILE A 117 37.29 -10.20 0.70
CA ILE A 117 37.77 -9.16 -0.22
C ILE A 117 38.76 -8.23 0.50
N ASN A 118 38.50 -7.91 1.77
CA ASN A 118 39.38 -7.06 2.57
C ASN A 118 40.79 -7.62 2.79
N ILE A 119 40.95 -8.94 2.73
CA ILE A 119 42.24 -9.63 2.95
C ILE A 119 43.02 -9.68 1.62
N GLN A 120 42.34 -9.91 0.50
CA GLN A 120 42.98 -10.04 -0.81
C GLN A 120 43.46 -8.72 -1.42
N ILE A 121 42.87 -7.57 -1.08
CA ILE A 121 43.34 -6.27 -1.58
C ILE A 121 44.78 -5.94 -1.10
N HIS A 122 45.34 -6.69 -0.14
CA HIS A 122 46.73 -6.53 0.31
C HIS A 122 47.73 -7.47 -0.39
N GLY A 123 47.31 -8.27 -1.38
CA GLY A 123 48.20 -9.10 -2.20
C GLY A 123 47.86 -8.97 -3.68
N ASP A 124 48.88 -8.88 -4.53
CA ASP A 124 48.91 -8.53 -5.97
C ASP A 124 48.02 -9.33 -6.95
N ILE A 125 47.00 -10.06 -6.49
CA ILE A 125 46.10 -10.85 -7.35
C ILE A 125 44.80 -10.07 -7.59
N GLY A 126 44.93 -8.82 -8.04
CA GLY A 126 43.81 -7.99 -8.49
C GLY A 126 43.49 -8.32 -9.95
N GLY A 127 42.28 -8.83 -10.22
CA GLY A 127 41.86 -8.93 -11.62
C GLY A 127 40.46 -9.47 -11.88
N PHE A 128 39.98 -10.43 -11.08
CA PHE A 128 38.67 -11.05 -11.39
C PHE A 128 37.84 -11.44 -10.15
N TRP A 129 38.47 -12.03 -9.12
CA TRP A 129 37.74 -12.48 -7.92
C TRP A 129 37.49 -11.39 -6.88
N GLY A 130 38.13 -10.22 -7.02
CA GLY A 130 38.05 -9.12 -6.06
C GLY A 130 36.87 -8.16 -6.23
N SER A 131 36.08 -8.28 -7.31
CA SER A 131 34.92 -7.38 -7.51
C SER A 131 33.73 -7.82 -6.66
N ILE A 132 33.13 -6.86 -5.95
CA ILE A 132 31.88 -7.06 -5.21
C ILE A 132 30.73 -7.53 -6.11
N GLU A 133 30.78 -7.19 -7.40
CA GLU A 133 29.78 -7.61 -8.39
C GLU A 133 29.78 -9.13 -8.60
N ASN A 134 30.88 -9.81 -8.28
CA ASN A 134 31.01 -11.27 -8.36
C ASN A 134 30.57 -11.99 -7.07
N ASN A 135 30.07 -11.26 -6.05
CA ASN A 135 29.55 -11.86 -4.82
C ASN A 135 28.27 -12.66 -5.11
N PHE A 136 28.42 -13.97 -5.26
CA PHE A 136 27.31 -14.89 -5.54
C PHE A 136 26.19 -14.77 -4.50
N ALA A 137 26.53 -14.73 -3.21
CA ALA A 137 25.54 -14.70 -2.14
C ALA A 137 24.73 -13.39 -2.17
N LEU A 138 25.39 -12.26 -2.39
CA LEU A 138 24.74 -10.95 -2.50
C LEU A 138 23.85 -10.86 -3.75
N ASN A 139 24.33 -11.35 -4.90
CA ASN A 139 23.53 -11.38 -6.12
C ASN A 139 22.32 -12.31 -5.99
N LYS A 140 22.47 -13.47 -5.34
CA LYS A 140 21.34 -14.36 -5.04
C LYS A 140 20.38 -13.76 -4.03
N LEU A 141 20.87 -13.03 -3.03
CA LEU A 141 20.01 -12.28 -2.11
C LEU A 141 19.17 -11.26 -2.89
N ILE A 142 19.79 -10.44 -3.72
CA ILE A 142 19.09 -9.44 -4.55
C ILE A 142 18.06 -10.11 -5.45
N LEU A 143 18.43 -11.17 -6.17
CA LEU A 143 17.52 -11.91 -7.04
C LEU A 143 16.33 -12.46 -6.25
N LEU A 144 16.59 -13.05 -5.08
CA LEU A 144 15.57 -13.60 -4.20
C LEU A 144 14.59 -12.51 -3.73
N CYS A 145 15.08 -11.32 -3.39
CA CYS A 145 14.24 -10.18 -3.03
C CYS A 145 13.33 -9.77 -4.20
N LEU A 146 13.90 -9.67 -5.41
CA LEU A 146 13.18 -9.25 -6.61
C LEU A 146 12.15 -10.27 -7.09
N SER A 147 12.40 -11.57 -6.89
CA SER A 147 11.45 -12.62 -7.21
C SER A 147 10.29 -12.70 -6.19
N ASN A 148 10.48 -12.16 -4.99
CA ASN A 148 9.52 -12.25 -3.88
C ASN A 148 9.01 -10.88 -3.41
N LEU A 149 9.01 -9.87 -4.28
CA LEU A 149 8.54 -8.52 -3.95
C LEU A 149 7.15 -8.48 -3.29
N PRO A 150 6.13 -9.30 -3.67
CA PRO A 150 4.81 -9.26 -3.05
C PRO A 150 4.81 -9.52 -1.54
N ILE A 151 5.82 -10.23 -1.02
CA ILE A 151 5.96 -10.58 0.39
C ILE A 151 7.20 -9.93 1.02
N ILE A 152 7.74 -8.89 0.39
CA ILE A 152 8.99 -8.23 0.82
C ILE A 152 8.91 -7.68 2.25
N ASP A 153 7.71 -7.32 2.69
CA ASP A 153 7.45 -6.78 4.02
C ASP A 153 7.89 -7.74 5.13
N LEU A 154 7.84 -9.06 4.90
CA LEU A 154 8.20 -10.09 5.89
C LEU A 154 9.69 -10.12 6.22
N TYR A 155 10.53 -9.64 5.32
CA TYR A 155 11.98 -9.75 5.43
C TYR A 155 12.71 -8.44 5.12
N TRP A 156 11.97 -7.35 4.93
CA TRP A 156 12.50 -6.00 4.70
C TRP A 156 13.50 -5.57 5.77
N GLU A 157 13.23 -5.90 7.02
CA GLU A 157 14.11 -5.55 8.15
C GLU A 157 15.46 -6.26 8.07
N ILE A 158 15.47 -7.55 7.72
CA ILE A 158 16.69 -8.35 7.56
C ILE A 158 17.53 -7.79 6.40
N ILE A 159 16.88 -7.47 5.27
CA ILE A 159 17.54 -6.86 4.11
C ILE A 159 18.12 -5.50 4.48
N SER A 160 17.32 -4.64 5.11
CA SER A 160 17.72 -3.28 5.46
C SER A 160 18.93 -3.30 6.38
N HIS A 161 18.95 -4.19 7.37
CA HIS A 161 20.09 -4.35 8.27
C HIS A 161 21.35 -4.79 7.50
N HIS A 162 21.23 -5.80 6.63
CA HIS A 162 22.35 -6.29 5.83
C HIS A 162 22.96 -5.19 4.94
N PHE A 163 22.13 -4.42 4.23
CA PHE A 163 22.63 -3.34 3.38
C PHE A 163 23.16 -2.13 4.17
N LEU A 164 22.65 -1.89 5.39
CA LEU A 164 23.25 -0.93 6.31
C LEU A 164 24.68 -1.36 6.68
N ASP A 165 24.91 -2.63 6.98
CA ASP A 165 26.25 -3.15 7.30
C ASP A 165 27.20 -3.04 6.09
N ILE A 166 26.72 -3.31 4.88
CA ILE A 166 27.52 -3.09 3.65
C ILE A 166 27.85 -1.60 3.47
N SER A 167 26.93 -0.70 3.80
CA SER A 167 27.11 0.75 3.61
C SER A 167 28.20 1.39 4.48
N ILE A 168 28.63 0.70 5.56
CA ILE A 168 29.68 1.15 6.47
C ILE A 168 31.04 0.49 6.19
N HIS A 169 31.11 -0.28 5.10
CA HIS A 169 32.33 -1.00 4.72
C HIS A 169 33.49 -0.06 4.40
N LYS A 170 34.75 -0.47 4.62
CA LYS A 170 35.94 0.38 4.38
C LYS A 170 36.18 0.70 2.90
N ASP A 171 35.87 -0.24 2.02
CA ASP A 171 36.01 -0.11 0.57
C ASP A 171 34.86 0.69 -0.06
N LEU A 172 35.19 1.63 -0.95
CA LEU A 172 34.23 2.52 -1.60
C LEU A 172 33.29 1.79 -2.56
N GLU A 173 33.81 0.89 -3.40
CA GLU A 173 33.00 0.21 -4.41
C GLU A 173 32.02 -0.76 -3.75
N ILE A 174 32.40 -1.41 -2.65
CA ILE A 174 31.48 -2.21 -1.83
C ILE A 174 30.34 -1.36 -1.27
N ARG A 175 30.65 -0.19 -0.67
CA ARG A 175 29.61 0.71 -0.15
C ARG A 175 28.67 1.18 -1.26
N LYS A 176 29.24 1.63 -2.38
CA LYS A 176 28.50 2.12 -3.54
C LYS A 176 27.59 1.05 -4.13
N PHE A 177 28.09 -0.17 -4.28
CA PHE A 177 27.31 -1.31 -4.72
C PHE A 177 26.16 -1.60 -3.74
N GLY A 178 26.44 -1.69 -2.45
CA GLY A 178 25.43 -1.94 -1.41
C GLY A 178 24.31 -0.90 -1.43
N ILE A 179 24.65 0.39 -1.36
CA ILE A 179 23.67 1.48 -1.36
C ILE A 179 22.81 1.44 -2.64
N LYS A 180 23.44 1.34 -3.82
CA LYS A 180 22.69 1.30 -5.10
C LYS A 180 21.77 0.09 -5.20
N LYS A 181 22.21 -1.09 -4.76
CA LYS A 181 21.36 -2.30 -4.80
C LYS A 181 20.22 -2.26 -3.79
N TYR A 182 20.42 -1.67 -2.62
CA TYR A 182 19.35 -1.45 -1.66
C TYR A 182 18.27 -0.51 -2.22
N ILE A 183 18.68 0.61 -2.81
CA ILE A 183 17.78 1.56 -3.47
C ILE A 183 17.08 0.89 -4.66
N PHE A 184 17.79 0.11 -5.46
CA PHE A 184 17.20 -0.63 -6.57
C PHE A 184 16.09 -1.61 -6.14
N ILE A 185 16.26 -2.33 -5.02
CA ILE A 185 15.20 -3.20 -4.47
C ILE A 185 13.99 -2.34 -4.08
N PHE A 186 14.21 -1.19 -3.45
CA PHE A 186 13.15 -0.24 -3.11
C PHE A 186 12.41 0.28 -4.34
N GLU A 187 13.13 0.72 -5.37
CA GLU A 187 12.57 1.18 -6.66
C GLU A 187 11.69 0.11 -7.31
N LYS A 188 12.13 -1.16 -7.32
CA LYS A 188 11.34 -2.26 -7.85
C LYS A 188 10.12 -2.56 -7.00
N SER A 189 10.22 -2.41 -5.68
CA SER A 189 9.08 -2.55 -4.77
C SER A 189 8.04 -1.44 -4.99
N LEU A 190 8.49 -0.19 -5.17
CA LEU A 190 7.64 0.95 -5.52
C LEU A 190 7.01 0.79 -6.92
N SER A 191 7.80 0.38 -7.91
CA SER A 191 7.34 0.20 -9.30
C SER A 191 6.12 -0.70 -9.38
N ASN A 192 6.11 -1.77 -8.58
CA ASN A 192 5.05 -2.77 -8.56
C ASN A 192 4.02 -2.55 -7.44
N ASN A 193 4.07 -1.43 -6.71
CA ASN A 193 3.18 -1.11 -5.60
C ASN A 193 3.14 -2.17 -4.48
N TYR A 194 4.25 -2.89 -4.26
CA TYR A 194 4.35 -3.92 -3.22
C TYR A 194 4.83 -3.41 -1.87
N ILE A 195 5.24 -2.15 -1.78
CA ILE A 195 5.76 -1.58 -0.53
C ILE A 195 4.70 -0.76 0.20
N ASN A 196 4.44 -1.15 1.45
CA ASN A 196 3.52 -0.43 2.32
C ASN A 196 4.11 0.88 2.88
N SER A 197 3.26 1.68 3.51
CA SER A 197 3.62 2.98 4.10
C SER A 197 4.75 2.88 5.15
N GLN A 198 4.68 1.89 6.03
CA GLN A 198 5.65 1.68 7.09
C GLN A 198 7.03 1.31 6.54
N ASN A 199 7.09 0.51 5.48
CA ASN A 199 8.33 0.08 4.86
C ASN A 199 8.95 1.17 3.98
N GLN A 200 8.14 2.03 3.35
CA GLN A 200 8.65 3.28 2.77
C GLN A 200 9.34 4.14 3.84
N LEU A 201 8.70 4.34 5.00
CA LEU A 201 9.30 5.13 6.07
C LEU A 201 10.60 4.48 6.59
N LYS A 202 10.58 3.17 6.87
CA LYS A 202 11.77 2.42 7.32
C LYS A 202 12.92 2.46 6.30
N PHE A 203 12.62 2.44 5.01
CA PHE A 203 13.62 2.62 3.95
C PHE A 203 14.31 3.97 4.08
N PHE A 204 13.55 5.07 4.10
CA PHE A 204 14.13 6.41 4.19
C PHE A 204 14.86 6.64 5.52
N GLN A 205 14.39 6.07 6.62
CA GLN A 205 15.12 6.07 7.90
C GLN A 205 16.48 5.36 7.77
N SER A 206 16.53 4.24 7.03
CA SER A 206 17.78 3.53 6.77
C SER A 206 18.71 4.37 5.91
N ILE A 207 18.22 4.99 4.83
CA ILE A 207 19.00 5.93 4.01
C ILE A 207 19.52 7.11 4.84
N GLN A 208 18.70 7.68 5.73
CA GLN A 208 19.11 8.76 6.63
C GLN A 208 20.24 8.30 7.57
N LYS A 209 20.15 7.09 8.14
CA LYS A 209 21.21 6.52 8.98
C LYS A 209 22.53 6.37 8.23
N ILE A 210 22.49 5.93 6.97
CA ILE A 210 23.70 5.83 6.12
C ILE A 210 24.28 7.23 5.87
N TYR A 211 23.42 8.20 5.58
CA TYR A 211 23.82 9.59 5.30
C TYR A 211 24.45 10.27 6.52
N GLU A 212 23.87 10.09 7.71
CA GLU A 212 24.30 10.72 8.96
C GLU A 212 25.47 9.99 9.64
N ASN A 213 25.95 8.87 9.07
CA ASN A 213 27.04 8.12 9.67
C ASN A 213 28.28 9.01 9.86
N LYS A 214 28.79 9.02 11.11
CA LYS A 214 29.91 9.87 11.56
C LYS A 214 31.24 9.49 10.95
N GLN A 215 31.41 8.27 10.45
CA GLN A 215 32.53 7.95 9.58
C GLN A 215 32.36 8.86 8.35
N LYS A 216 33.19 9.91 8.25
CA LYS A 216 33.07 11.06 7.32
C LYS A 216 33.22 10.66 5.84
N ASN A 217 32.46 9.68 5.38
CA ASN A 217 32.49 9.15 4.03
C ASN A 217 31.65 10.08 3.16
N ILE A 218 32.27 11.16 2.70
CA ILE A 218 31.69 12.10 1.74
C ILE A 218 31.08 11.38 0.55
N ASN A 219 31.73 10.31 0.09
CA ASN A 219 31.26 9.50 -1.04
C ASN A 219 29.89 8.86 -0.77
N ASN A 220 29.60 8.41 0.46
CA ASN A 220 28.27 7.88 0.78
C ASN A 220 27.20 8.97 0.67
N LYS A 221 27.52 10.18 1.14
CA LYS A 221 26.61 11.33 1.04
C LYS A 221 26.37 11.70 -0.42
N GLU A 222 27.43 11.76 -1.22
CA GLU A 222 27.34 12.01 -2.66
C GLU A 222 26.48 10.96 -3.37
N ILE A 223 26.72 9.67 -3.12
CA ILE A 223 25.93 8.56 -3.68
C ILE A 223 24.47 8.72 -3.27
N ILE A 224 24.17 8.91 -1.98
CA ILE A 224 22.81 9.04 -1.49
C ILE A 224 22.08 10.23 -2.11
N LEU A 225 22.74 11.40 -2.24
CA LEU A 225 22.09 12.58 -2.83
C LEU A 225 21.77 12.38 -4.30
N ASN A 226 22.70 11.77 -5.06
CA ASN A 226 22.46 11.42 -6.46
C ASN A 226 21.31 10.41 -6.60
N GLU A 227 21.29 9.37 -5.77
CA GLU A 227 20.25 8.35 -5.82
C GLU A 227 18.89 8.87 -5.32
N ILE A 228 18.86 9.77 -4.33
CA ILE A 228 17.61 10.47 -3.93
C ILE A 228 17.08 11.30 -5.10
N TYR A 229 17.93 12.04 -5.80
CA TYR A 229 17.53 12.80 -6.98
C TYR A 229 16.94 11.89 -8.06
N LEU A 230 17.61 10.78 -8.39
CA LEU A 230 17.11 9.81 -9.39
C LEU A 230 15.81 9.14 -8.95
N LEU A 231 15.70 8.79 -7.66
CA LEU A 231 14.50 8.20 -7.07
C LEU A 231 13.32 9.17 -7.16
N LEU A 232 13.53 10.45 -6.87
CA LEU A 232 12.50 11.49 -7.02
C LEU A 232 12.10 11.65 -8.49
N GLN A 233 13.06 11.72 -9.40
CA GLN A 233 12.82 11.88 -10.83
C GLN A 233 11.98 10.73 -11.43
N ASN A 234 12.27 9.50 -11.03
CA ASN A 234 11.65 8.32 -11.62
C ASN A 234 10.41 7.83 -10.84
N PHE A 235 10.39 8.04 -9.52
CA PHE A 235 9.40 7.43 -8.62
C PHE A 235 8.76 8.41 -7.64
N GLY A 236 9.03 9.72 -7.71
CA GLY A 236 8.52 10.71 -6.76
C GLY A 236 7.00 10.70 -6.59
N GLN A 237 6.24 10.44 -7.66
CA GLN A 237 4.77 10.32 -7.59
C GLN A 237 4.28 9.13 -6.74
N LYS A 238 5.11 8.08 -6.61
CA LYS A 238 4.80 6.87 -5.82
C LYS A 238 5.29 6.94 -4.38
N ILE A 239 6.10 7.95 -4.04
CA ILE A 239 6.55 8.19 -2.67
C ILE A 239 5.40 8.86 -1.92
N LEU A 240 4.74 8.09 -1.07
CA LEU A 240 3.64 8.58 -0.24
C LEU A 240 4.13 8.93 1.17
N PHE A 241 5.18 8.23 1.64
CA PHE A 241 5.72 8.38 2.98
C PHE A 241 7.24 8.56 2.93
N GLY A 242 7.78 9.39 3.82
CA GLY A 242 9.22 9.67 3.93
C GLY A 242 9.68 11.05 3.46
N TRP A 243 8.77 11.89 2.97
CA TRP A 243 9.08 13.27 2.56
C TRP A 243 9.80 14.08 3.63
N GLU A 244 9.37 14.00 4.90
CA GLU A 244 10.05 14.67 6.02
C GLU A 244 11.52 14.26 6.14
N ILE A 245 11.80 12.96 5.95
CA ILE A 245 13.15 12.41 6.04
C ILE A 245 13.99 12.88 4.86
N ILE A 246 13.43 12.88 3.65
CA ILE A 246 14.09 13.41 2.45
C ILE A 246 14.47 14.88 2.69
N LEU A 247 13.52 15.73 3.09
CA LEU A 247 13.79 17.14 3.38
C LEU A 247 14.85 17.32 4.47
N LYS A 248 14.83 16.47 5.51
CA LYS A 248 15.83 16.49 6.57
C LYS A 248 17.23 16.13 6.06
N ILE A 249 17.35 15.11 5.21
CA ILE A 249 18.63 14.74 4.56
C ILE A 249 19.14 15.92 3.72
N LEU A 250 18.29 16.50 2.86
CA LEU A 250 18.64 17.63 2.01
C LEU A 250 19.08 18.84 2.83
N LYS A 251 18.38 19.17 3.91
CA LYS A 251 18.76 20.26 4.82
C LYS A 251 20.06 19.98 5.57
N HIS A 252 20.33 18.73 5.96
CA HIS A 252 21.53 18.36 6.70
C HIS A 252 22.81 18.61 5.89
N THR A 253 22.73 18.59 4.56
CA THR A 253 23.87 18.80 3.66
C THR A 253 24.58 20.14 3.93
N LEU A 254 23.83 21.16 4.36
CA LEU A 254 24.33 22.49 4.70
C LEU A 254 25.19 22.53 5.96
N LYS A 255 25.04 21.55 6.86
CA LYS A 255 25.90 21.41 8.06
C LYS A 255 27.27 20.80 7.71
N CYS A 256 27.45 20.30 6.49
CA CYS A 256 28.70 19.71 6.04
C CYS A 256 29.61 20.80 5.48
N GLU A 257 29.97 21.78 6.31
CA GLU A 257 30.71 23.01 5.94
C GLU A 257 31.96 22.77 5.09
N LYS A 258 32.62 21.62 5.25
CA LYS A 258 33.84 21.29 4.50
C LYS A 258 33.62 20.85 3.05
N ASN A 259 32.37 20.62 2.61
CA ASN A 259 32.08 19.93 1.35
C ASN A 259 31.00 20.65 0.53
N GLN A 260 31.33 21.86 0.06
CA GLN A 260 30.47 22.66 -0.82
C GLN A 260 30.00 21.90 -2.08
N LEU A 261 30.73 20.86 -2.52
CA LEU A 261 30.37 20.00 -3.65
C LEU A 261 29.05 19.22 -3.47
N LEU A 262 28.63 18.96 -2.22
CA LEU A 262 27.38 18.23 -1.94
C LEU A 262 26.13 19.13 -2.02
N ILE A 263 26.32 20.44 -1.86
CA ILE A 263 25.21 21.41 -1.83
C ILE A 263 24.50 21.42 -3.19
N PRO A 264 25.18 21.55 -4.35
CA PRO A 264 24.53 21.47 -5.66
C PRO A 264 23.71 20.19 -5.88
N LEU A 265 24.20 19.04 -5.41
CA LEU A 265 23.47 17.76 -5.56
C LEU A 265 22.15 17.76 -4.78
N SER A 266 22.16 18.39 -3.61
CA SER A 266 20.99 18.51 -2.76
C SER A 266 19.97 19.48 -3.36
N VAL A 267 20.45 20.58 -3.93
CA VAL A 267 19.63 21.59 -4.61
C VAL A 267 18.86 20.98 -5.78
N LYS A 268 19.47 20.07 -6.57
CA LYS A 268 18.75 19.36 -7.65
C LYS A 268 17.51 18.60 -7.13
N SER A 269 17.61 17.99 -5.95
CA SER A 269 16.47 17.31 -5.33
C SER A 269 15.43 18.31 -4.78
N VAL A 270 15.86 19.47 -4.27
CA VAL A 270 14.94 20.52 -3.83
C VAL A 270 14.19 21.11 -5.02
N GLU A 271 14.87 21.36 -6.13
CA GLU A 271 14.30 21.87 -7.38
C GLU A 271 13.15 20.99 -7.87
N ILE A 272 13.40 19.68 -8.06
CA ILE A 272 12.35 18.76 -8.53
C ILE A 272 11.16 18.65 -7.57
N ILE A 273 11.40 18.77 -6.25
CA ILE A 273 10.31 18.83 -5.27
C ILE A 273 9.44 20.07 -5.48
N CYS A 274 10.07 21.21 -5.76
CA CYS A 274 9.38 22.49 -5.98
C CYS A 274 8.65 22.54 -7.32
N THR A 275 9.19 21.92 -8.37
CA THR A 275 8.56 21.98 -9.70
C THR A 275 7.47 20.93 -9.87
N ASP A 276 7.72 19.70 -9.40
CA ASP A 276 6.91 18.55 -9.82
C ASP A 276 6.07 17.96 -8.69
N PHE A 277 6.47 18.16 -7.43
CA PHE A 277 5.87 17.44 -6.29
C PHE A 277 5.17 18.32 -5.25
N LEU A 278 5.12 19.65 -5.41
CA LEU A 278 4.44 20.54 -4.43
C LEU A 278 2.99 20.13 -4.16
N ILE A 279 2.26 19.68 -5.18
CA ILE A 279 0.86 19.29 -5.05
C ILE A 279 0.69 17.98 -4.25
N ASN A 280 1.75 17.19 -4.11
CA ASN A 280 1.76 15.94 -3.37
C ASN A 280 2.14 16.14 -1.89
N LEU A 281 2.57 17.34 -1.51
CA LEU A 281 2.98 17.66 -0.13
C LEU A 281 1.80 18.18 0.69
N SER A 282 1.73 17.78 1.95
CA SER A 282 0.86 18.44 2.94
C SER A 282 1.33 19.87 3.21
N PHE A 283 0.45 20.70 3.78
CA PHE A 283 0.81 22.08 4.10
C PHE A 283 2.01 22.16 5.07
N ASP A 284 2.05 21.29 6.09
CA ASP A 284 3.18 21.21 7.03
C ASP A 284 4.50 20.86 6.33
N LEU A 285 4.46 19.94 5.35
CA LEU A 285 5.62 19.58 4.53
C LEU A 285 6.09 20.75 3.67
N ILE A 286 5.16 21.56 3.13
CA ILE A 286 5.50 22.78 2.38
C ILE A 286 6.20 23.80 3.30
N ILE A 287 5.74 23.97 4.54
CA ILE A 287 6.42 24.84 5.52
C ILE A 287 7.85 24.33 5.82
N ASN A 288 8.01 23.01 5.99
CA ASN A 288 9.33 22.40 6.17
C ASN A 288 10.24 22.56 4.95
N LEU A 289 9.68 22.49 3.74
CA LEU A 289 10.38 22.76 2.49
C LEU A 289 10.84 24.22 2.40
N ILE A 290 9.98 25.19 2.74
CA ILE A 290 10.35 26.61 2.84
C ILE A 290 11.52 26.78 3.82
N GLY A 291 11.43 26.18 5.01
CA GLY A 291 12.51 26.23 6.00
C GLY A 291 13.80 25.56 5.53
N THR A 292 13.72 24.62 4.59
CA THR A 292 14.88 23.99 3.95
C THR A 292 15.49 24.92 2.91
N ILE A 293 14.68 25.48 1.99
CA ILE A 293 15.10 26.43 0.96
C ILE A 293 15.74 27.67 1.56
N LEU A 294 15.15 28.26 2.61
CA LEU A 294 15.74 29.40 3.30
C LEU A 294 17.14 29.10 3.85
N SER A 295 17.41 27.85 4.23
CA SER A 295 18.77 27.45 4.67
C SER A 295 19.77 27.40 3.52
N PHE A 296 19.32 27.11 2.28
CA PHE A 296 20.14 27.18 1.06
C PHE A 296 20.36 28.63 0.60
N VAL A 297 19.34 29.50 0.73
CA VAL A 297 19.47 30.94 0.42
C VAL A 297 20.54 31.60 1.31
N GLN A 298 20.74 31.10 2.53
CA GLN A 298 21.77 31.60 3.44
C GLN A 298 23.21 31.23 3.04
N GLN A 299 23.42 30.46 1.96
CA GLN A 299 24.75 30.06 1.50
C GLN A 299 25.43 31.20 0.72
N ILE A 300 25.93 32.20 1.45
CA ILE A 300 26.65 33.36 0.91
C ILE A 300 27.89 33.01 0.07
N ASP A 301 28.57 31.91 0.39
CA ASP A 301 29.76 31.46 -0.36
C ASP A 301 29.40 30.90 -1.75
N LEU A 302 28.14 30.55 -1.99
CA LEU A 302 27.65 29.93 -3.22
C LEU A 302 26.51 30.77 -3.79
N ILE A 303 26.83 32.00 -4.23
CA ILE A 303 25.83 32.99 -4.67
C ILE A 303 24.88 32.45 -5.75
N ASN A 304 25.38 31.63 -6.68
CA ASN A 304 24.55 31.01 -7.72
C ASN A 304 23.50 30.07 -7.13
N ILE A 305 23.83 29.33 -6.06
CA ILE A 305 22.90 28.46 -5.35
C ILE A 305 21.88 29.32 -4.58
N SER A 306 22.35 30.36 -3.90
CA SER A 306 21.46 31.29 -3.19
C SER A 306 20.43 31.91 -4.15
N LEU A 307 20.86 32.41 -5.31
CA LEU A 307 19.98 33.00 -6.32
C LEU A 307 18.97 31.98 -6.88
N ALA A 308 19.44 30.80 -7.30
CA ALA A 308 18.55 29.75 -7.78
C ALA A 308 17.51 29.32 -6.74
N THR A 309 17.91 29.25 -5.46
CA THR A 309 16.99 28.87 -4.38
C THR A 309 16.00 29.99 -3.98
N ILE A 310 16.33 31.27 -4.23
CA ILE A 310 15.35 32.36 -4.14
C ILE A 310 14.25 32.20 -5.19
N GLU A 311 14.60 31.84 -6.42
CA GLU A 311 13.61 31.58 -7.48
C GLU A 311 12.66 30.43 -7.09
N LEU A 312 13.20 29.36 -6.50
CA LEU A 312 12.38 28.26 -5.96
C LEU A 312 11.46 28.73 -4.82
N LEU A 313 11.94 29.60 -3.93
CA LEU A 313 11.11 30.15 -2.86
C LEU A 313 9.92 30.94 -3.42
N LEU A 314 10.15 31.77 -4.44
CA LEU A 314 9.09 32.53 -5.11
C LEU A 314 8.07 31.61 -5.78
N SER A 315 8.52 30.53 -6.42
CA SER A 315 7.65 29.49 -6.98
C SER A 315 6.70 28.89 -5.93
N ILE A 316 7.22 28.54 -4.74
CA ILE A 316 6.39 28.01 -3.65
C ILE A 316 5.40 29.05 -3.14
N ILE A 317 5.83 30.30 -3.01
CA ILE A 317 4.97 31.40 -2.57
C ILE A 317 3.79 31.57 -3.53
N ASP A 318 4.06 31.56 -4.84
CA ASP A 318 3.03 31.61 -5.88
C ASP A 318 2.08 30.40 -5.81
N PHE A 319 2.63 29.20 -5.58
CA PHE A 319 1.83 27.99 -5.39
C PHE A 319 0.89 28.13 -4.18
N ILE A 320 1.39 28.60 -3.03
CA ILE A 320 0.59 28.80 -1.82
C ILE A 320 -0.53 29.82 -2.07
N ALA A 321 -0.20 30.96 -2.70
CA ALA A 321 -1.16 32.00 -3.02
C ALA A 321 -2.29 31.48 -3.92
N LYS A 322 -1.94 30.70 -4.95
CA LYS A 322 -2.91 30.13 -5.89
C LYS A 322 -3.77 29.04 -5.26
N HIS A 323 -3.17 28.07 -4.56
CA HIS A 323 -3.86 26.84 -4.14
C HIS A 323 -4.55 26.93 -2.78
N TYR A 324 -3.99 27.70 -1.83
CA TYR A 324 -4.54 27.77 -0.47
C TYR A 324 -5.30 29.07 -0.22
N ILE A 325 -4.77 30.21 -0.67
CA ILE A 325 -5.42 31.52 -0.46
C ILE A 325 -6.57 31.72 -1.47
N GLY A 326 -6.34 31.40 -2.75
CA GLY A 326 -7.32 31.54 -3.81
C GLY A 326 -8.61 30.74 -3.59
N LYS A 327 -8.54 29.56 -2.96
CA LYS A 327 -9.71 28.72 -2.65
C LYS A 327 -10.60 29.33 -1.55
N GLN A 328 -10.01 29.96 -0.53
CA GLN A 328 -10.80 30.53 0.58
C GLN A 328 -11.71 31.69 0.15
N ASN A 329 -11.32 32.46 -0.87
CA ASN A 329 -12.11 33.58 -1.36
C ASN A 329 -13.32 33.14 -2.20
N LYS A 330 -13.22 32.02 -2.93
CA LYS A 330 -14.37 31.45 -3.67
C LYS A 330 -15.45 30.94 -2.72
N THR A 331 -15.08 30.17 -1.69
CA THR A 331 -16.04 29.64 -0.70
C THR A 331 -16.72 30.72 0.15
N LYS A 332 -16.09 31.88 0.38
CA LYS A 332 -16.73 33.00 1.09
C LYS A 332 -17.77 33.72 0.24
N ASN A 333 -17.54 33.86 -1.07
CA ASN A 333 -18.51 34.49 -1.97
C ASN A 333 -19.75 33.62 -2.19
N ASP A 334 -19.59 32.29 -2.26
CA ASP A 334 -20.74 31.38 -2.41
C ASP A 334 -21.61 31.33 -1.13
N ASN A 335 -20.99 31.35 0.05
CA ASN A 335 -21.73 31.40 1.32
C ASN A 335 -22.47 32.73 1.56
N ASN A 336 -21.97 33.86 1.02
CA ASN A 336 -22.66 35.14 1.08
C ASN A 336 -23.83 35.20 0.08
N LYS A 337 -23.72 34.52 -1.07
CA LYS A 337 -24.79 34.43 -2.07
C LYS A 337 -25.97 33.55 -1.61
N ILE A 338 -25.71 32.54 -0.77
CA ILE A 338 -26.76 31.71 -0.15
C ILE A 338 -27.48 32.45 0.98
N LYS A 339 -26.79 33.32 1.74
CA LYS A 339 -27.44 34.14 2.78
C LYS A 339 -28.31 35.27 2.25
N SER A 340 -28.03 35.81 1.05
CA SER A 340 -28.88 36.84 0.44
C SER A 340 -30.21 36.32 -0.12
N ASN A 341 -30.36 35.01 -0.34
CA ASN A 341 -31.59 34.43 -0.88
C ASN A 341 -32.58 33.92 0.17
N ASN A 342 -32.22 33.94 1.47
CA ASN A 342 -33.07 33.43 2.56
C ASN A 342 -33.71 34.52 3.45
N ILE A 343 -33.64 35.81 3.06
CA ILE A 343 -34.26 36.92 3.82
C ILE A 343 -35.56 37.44 3.16
N GLY A 344 -36.00 36.84 2.05
CA GLY A 344 -37.17 37.31 1.30
C GLY A 344 -38.24 36.24 1.08
N SER A 345 -38.83 35.66 2.13
CA SER A 345 -40.18 35.04 2.10
C SER A 345 -40.59 34.57 3.49
N ASN A 346 -41.11 35.47 4.31
CA ASN A 346 -41.96 35.08 5.43
C ASN A 346 -43.06 36.14 5.58
N ASN A 347 -44.16 35.94 4.86
CA ASN A 347 -45.42 36.60 5.16
C ASN A 347 -46.58 35.67 4.76
N ASN A 348 -47.34 35.26 5.80
CA ASN A 348 -48.73 34.80 5.84
C ASN A 348 -49.32 33.97 4.67
N ASN A 349 -49.80 32.76 4.96
CA ASN A 349 -51.20 32.61 5.40
C ASN A 349 -51.49 31.20 5.97
N ASN A 350 -52.15 31.19 7.14
CA ASN A 350 -52.88 30.04 7.68
C ASN A 350 -54.16 29.85 6.86
N ASN A 351 -54.44 28.64 6.36
CA ASN A 351 -55.82 28.14 6.42
C ASN A 351 -55.88 26.62 6.45
N HIS A 352 -56.86 26.16 7.23
CA HIS A 352 -57.07 24.80 7.70
C HIS A 352 -58.07 24.07 6.79
N ASN A 353 -57.89 22.75 6.70
CA ASN A 353 -58.94 21.72 6.72
C ASN A 353 -59.43 21.06 5.41
N ASN A 354 -59.32 19.73 5.46
CA ASN A 354 -60.23 18.66 5.01
C ASN A 354 -60.52 18.32 3.52
N ASN A 355 -60.11 17.09 3.21
CA ASN A 355 -60.92 15.95 2.77
C ASN A 355 -61.39 15.81 1.30
N ASN A 356 -61.02 14.63 0.79
CA ASN A 356 -61.77 13.70 -0.06
C ASN A 356 -61.96 13.92 -1.58
N ASN A 357 -61.40 12.93 -2.29
CA ASN A 357 -62.04 12.07 -3.28
C ASN A 357 -62.02 12.44 -4.78
N ASN A 358 -61.39 11.50 -5.49
CA ASN A 358 -61.88 10.78 -6.67
C ASN A 358 -61.51 11.24 -8.09
N ASN A 359 -60.84 10.29 -8.74
CA ASN A 359 -61.11 9.75 -10.08
C ASN A 359 -60.69 10.54 -11.34
N ASN A 360 -59.71 9.96 -12.06
CA ASN A 360 -59.93 9.06 -13.20
C ASN A 360 -59.08 9.40 -14.44
N ASN A 361 -58.45 8.34 -15.00
CA ASN A 361 -58.03 8.13 -16.40
C ASN A 361 -57.09 9.18 -17.05
N ASN A 362 -56.09 8.84 -17.87
CA ASN A 362 -56.04 7.79 -18.87
C ASN A 362 -54.57 7.56 -19.29
N ASN A 363 -54.13 6.30 -19.28
CA ASN A 363 -53.45 5.56 -20.36
C ASN A 363 -52.52 6.34 -21.34
N ASN A 364 -51.23 5.97 -21.42
CA ASN A 364 -50.75 5.19 -22.57
C ASN A 364 -49.34 4.58 -22.37
N ASN A 365 -49.35 3.26 -22.46
CA ASN A 365 -48.35 2.29 -22.89
C ASN A 365 -47.19 2.81 -23.80
N ASN A 366 -45.93 2.42 -23.52
CA ASN A 366 -45.24 1.55 -24.47
C ASN A 366 -44.09 0.76 -23.82
N ASN A 367 -44.13 -0.53 -24.11
CA ASN A 367 -43.24 -1.60 -23.75
C ASN A 367 -42.07 -1.64 -24.76
N ASN A 368 -40.82 -1.75 -24.32
CA ASN A 368 -39.92 -2.65 -25.04
C ASN A 368 -38.85 -3.26 -24.14
N ASN A 369 -38.87 -4.57 -24.18
CA ASN A 369 -37.98 -5.53 -23.56
C ASN A 369 -36.67 -5.57 -24.36
N ASN A 370 -35.51 -5.40 -23.73
CA ASN A 370 -34.38 -6.23 -24.12
C ASN A 370 -33.42 -6.49 -22.96
N ASN A 371 -33.24 -7.78 -22.73
CA ASN A 371 -32.36 -8.42 -21.80
C ASN A 371 -30.93 -8.33 -22.35
N ASN A 372 -29.98 -7.74 -21.60
CA ASN A 372 -28.61 -8.21 -21.70
C ASN A 372 -27.85 -8.09 -20.38
N ASN A 373 -27.36 -9.25 -19.99
CA ASN A 373 -26.58 -9.58 -18.82
C ASN A 373 -25.11 -9.21 -19.09
N ASN A 374 -24.48 -8.34 -18.30
CA ASN A 374 -23.13 -8.62 -17.77
C ASN A 374 -22.64 -7.59 -16.74
N ASN A 375 -22.29 -8.13 -15.58
CA ASN A 375 -21.13 -7.81 -14.77
C ASN A 375 -20.91 -6.34 -14.35
N ASN A 376 -21.53 -5.95 -13.22
CA ASN A 376 -21.05 -4.83 -12.43
C ASN A 376 -20.97 -5.24 -10.96
N ASN A 377 -19.80 -5.73 -10.55
CA ASN A 377 -19.44 -5.70 -9.14
C ASN A 377 -17.97 -5.32 -8.99
N ASN A 378 -17.75 -4.44 -8.02
CA ASN A 378 -16.48 -4.02 -7.45
C ASN A 378 -15.71 -2.87 -8.13
N ASN A 379 -16.23 -1.65 -7.98
CA ASN A 379 -15.35 -0.49 -7.81
C ASN A 379 -15.93 0.49 -6.78
N ASN A 380 -15.85 0.13 -5.50
CA ASN A 380 -16.23 1.02 -4.39
C ASN A 380 -15.13 1.13 -3.33
N ASN A 381 -13.87 1.32 -3.76
CA ASN A 381 -12.77 1.60 -2.82
C ASN A 381 -11.93 2.84 -3.14
N ASN A 382 -12.34 3.68 -4.10
CA ASN A 382 -11.61 4.92 -4.42
C ASN A 382 -12.20 6.18 -3.76
N ASN A 383 -13.29 6.06 -2.99
CA ASN A 383 -13.95 7.22 -2.39
C ASN A 383 -13.46 7.55 -0.96
N ASN A 384 -12.68 6.66 -0.33
CA ASN A 384 -12.15 6.93 1.02
C ASN A 384 -10.95 7.89 1.02
N ASN A 385 -10.17 7.99 -0.07
CA ASN A 385 -9.05 8.93 -0.15
C ASN A 385 -9.49 10.39 -0.37
N GLU A 386 -10.59 10.63 -1.10
CA GLU A 386 -11.16 11.99 -1.22
C GLU A 386 -11.78 12.49 0.09
N ILE A 387 -12.42 11.60 0.86
CA ILE A 387 -13.06 11.95 2.13
C ILE A 387 -12.01 12.18 3.22
N HIS A 388 -10.95 11.36 3.27
CA HIS A 388 -9.84 11.57 4.22
C HIS A 388 -9.09 12.88 3.93
N ASN A 389 -8.84 13.20 2.66
CA ASN A 389 -8.23 14.48 2.25
C ASN A 389 -9.13 15.68 2.53
N LYS A 390 -10.44 15.60 2.24
CA LYS A 390 -11.39 16.68 2.59
C LYS A 390 -11.49 16.93 4.09
N SER A 391 -11.44 15.88 4.92
CA SER A 391 -11.54 16.01 6.38
C SER A 391 -10.28 16.63 7.01
N LEU A 392 -9.09 16.33 6.48
CA LEU A 392 -7.82 16.97 6.86
C LEU A 392 -7.82 18.46 6.45
N ILE A 393 -8.22 18.76 5.22
CA ILE A 393 -8.34 20.13 4.71
C ILE A 393 -9.33 20.97 5.54
N LEU A 394 -10.43 20.38 6.03
CA LEU A 394 -11.41 21.09 6.86
C LEU A 394 -10.94 21.31 8.32
N LYS A 395 -10.09 20.43 8.86
CA LYS A 395 -9.45 20.63 10.18
C LYS A 395 -8.33 21.66 10.13
N GLU A 396 -7.47 21.64 9.10
CA GLU A 396 -6.42 22.64 8.87
C GLU A 396 -6.98 24.07 8.65
N ASN A 397 -8.20 24.18 8.09
CA ASN A 397 -8.85 25.47 7.85
C ASN A 397 -9.21 26.27 9.12
N LYS A 398 -9.23 25.66 10.32
CA LYS A 398 -9.42 26.40 11.58
C LYS A 398 -8.12 26.99 12.14
N GLU A 399 -6.95 26.45 11.77
CA GLU A 399 -5.64 26.97 12.21
C GLU A 399 -5.06 28.06 11.30
N LEU A 400 -5.59 28.22 10.08
CA LEU A 400 -5.15 29.23 9.10
C LEU A 400 -5.62 30.68 9.39
N LYS A 401 -6.05 31.01 10.61
CA LYS A 401 -6.21 32.42 11.03
C LYS A 401 -4.84 33.05 11.29
N ASN A 402 -4.03 33.25 10.25
CA ASN A 402 -2.76 33.96 10.41
C ASN A 402 -2.42 34.80 9.17
N LYS A 403 -2.81 36.08 9.22
CA LYS A 403 -2.04 37.20 8.62
C LYS A 403 -0.56 37.16 9.06
N ASN A 404 -0.23 36.40 10.10
CA ASN A 404 1.13 36.20 10.61
C ASN A 404 2.02 35.28 9.78
N ILE A 405 1.54 34.41 8.88
CA ILE A 405 2.44 33.54 8.10
C ILE A 405 3.24 34.35 7.08
N TRP A 406 2.58 35.24 6.34
CA TRP A 406 3.25 36.17 5.42
C TRP A 406 4.19 37.11 6.15
N LEU A 407 3.78 37.67 7.30
CA LEU A 407 4.67 38.48 8.13
C LEU A 407 5.82 37.66 8.70
N THR A 408 5.63 36.39 9.06
CA THR A 408 6.71 35.53 9.57
C THR A 408 7.70 35.17 8.46
N ILE A 409 7.23 34.85 7.26
CA ILE A 409 8.10 34.58 6.09
C ILE A 409 8.83 35.86 5.69
N PHE A 410 8.11 36.98 5.57
CA PHE A 410 8.67 38.29 5.22
C PHE A 410 9.66 38.80 6.27
N PHE A 411 9.33 38.78 7.57
CA PHE A 411 10.25 39.17 8.64
C PHE A 411 11.42 38.20 8.79
N LYS A 412 11.24 36.89 8.63
CA LYS A 412 12.39 35.95 8.60
C LYS A 412 13.26 36.12 7.35
N PHE A 413 12.73 36.68 6.27
CA PHE A 413 13.51 36.95 5.07
C PHE A 413 14.24 38.30 5.16
N PHE A 414 13.61 39.34 5.73
CA PHE A 414 14.14 40.71 5.76
C PHE A 414 14.83 41.12 7.08
N ASN A 415 14.54 40.50 8.24
CA ASN A 415 15.24 40.84 9.51
C ASN A 415 16.61 40.18 9.68
N PHE A 416 17.12 39.46 8.68
CA PHE A 416 18.43 38.78 8.74
C PHE A 416 19.60 39.61 8.15
N GLY A 417 19.36 40.91 7.91
CA GLY A 417 20.38 41.85 7.43
C GLY A 417 21.17 42.59 8.52
N ASN A 418 21.22 42.10 9.77
CA ASN A 418 22.04 42.66 10.86
C ASN A 418 22.94 41.59 11.48
#